data_AF-A0A2N9NZA5-F1
#
_entry.id   AF-A0A2N9NZA5-F1
#
_cell.length_a   1.000
_cell.length_b   1.000
_cell.length_c   1.000
_cell.angle_alpha   90.00
_cell.angle_beta   90.00
_cell.angle_gamma   90.00
#
_symmetry.space_group_name_H-M   'P 1'
#
loop_
_entity.id
_entity.type
_entity.pdbx_description
1 polymer ?
#
loop_
_entity_poly.entity_id
_entity_poly.type
_entity_poly.pdbx_seq_one_letter_code
_entity_poly.pdbx_strand_id
1 'polypeptide(L)'
;MNAEAEIIVLLAQWRSLTELEGQAIERNDWRGLAEQQRLKAKLQQEMTRAWGRLGASDRSDAEGLDEHTRGLEGIAAQVLGLEACNRNRLRAKRLERQAKLDCLHTTIRRLEDLRRAYGSRGTQHWQSYS
;
A
#
# COMPACT_ATOMS: atom_id res chain seq x y z
N MET A 1 -8.71 32.55 -6.96
CA MET A 1 -9.15 31.14 -7.08
C MET A 1 -9.81 30.78 -5.75
N ASN A 2 -11.03 30.26 -5.76
CA ASN A 2 -11.80 30.00 -4.54
C ASN A 2 -11.13 28.86 -3.73
N ALA A 3 -10.96 29.02 -2.42
CA ALA A 3 -10.23 28.04 -1.58
C ALA A 3 -10.89 26.65 -1.60
N GLU A 4 -12.20 26.62 -1.81
CA GLU A 4 -12.99 25.40 -1.99
C GLU A 4 -12.69 24.67 -3.31
N ALA A 5 -12.60 25.40 -4.42
CA ALA A 5 -12.21 24.81 -5.70
C ALA A 5 -10.80 24.22 -5.65
N GLU A 6 -9.91 24.82 -4.86
CA GLU A 6 -8.58 24.29 -4.58
C GLU A 6 -8.67 22.94 -3.84
N ILE A 7 -9.52 22.82 -2.82
CA ILE A 7 -9.72 21.56 -2.07
C ILE A 7 -10.29 20.45 -2.95
N ILE A 8 -11.27 20.76 -3.81
CA ILE A 8 -11.87 19.77 -4.74
C ILE A 8 -10.81 19.23 -5.70
N VAL A 9 -9.97 20.10 -6.26
CA VAL A 9 -8.86 19.70 -7.14
C VAL A 9 -7.87 18.82 -6.40
N LEU A 10 -7.50 19.17 -5.16
CA LEU A 10 -6.58 18.37 -4.36
C LEU A 10 -7.18 16.99 -4.01
N LEU A 11 -8.47 16.91 -3.73
CA LEU A 11 -9.16 15.63 -3.49
C LEU A 11 -9.21 14.75 -4.76
N ALA A 12 -9.45 15.35 -5.93
CA ALA A 12 -9.42 14.65 -7.20
C ALA A 12 -8.02 14.11 -7.53
N GLN A 13 -6.98 14.91 -7.27
CA GLN A 13 -5.58 14.48 -7.40
C GLN A 13 -5.27 13.33 -6.42
N TRP A 14 -5.75 13.42 -5.18
CA TRP A 14 -5.56 12.36 -4.19
C TRP A 14 -6.17 11.05 -4.68
N ARG A 15 -7.41 11.10 -5.18
CA ARG A 15 -8.10 9.95 -5.76
C ARG A 15 -7.28 9.32 -6.88
N SER A 16 -6.80 10.11 -7.82
CA SER A 16 -5.98 9.62 -8.95
C SER A 16 -4.70 8.93 -8.46
N LEU A 17 -4.00 9.50 -7.48
CA LEU A 17 -2.83 8.88 -6.88
C LEU A 17 -3.20 7.54 -6.18
N THR A 18 -4.33 7.47 -5.50
CA THR A 18 -4.80 6.21 -4.87
C THR A 18 -5.10 5.13 -5.91
N GLU A 19 -5.69 5.49 -7.04
CA GLU A 19 -5.93 4.54 -8.14
C GLU A 19 -4.61 4.03 -8.73
N LEU A 20 -3.63 4.91 -8.94
CA LEU A 20 -2.29 4.55 -9.42
C LEU A 20 -1.52 3.66 -8.44
N GLU A 21 -1.62 3.92 -7.14
CA GLU A 21 -1.08 3.01 -6.11
C GLU A 21 -1.70 1.62 -6.20
N GLY A 22 -3.02 1.56 -6.39
CA GLY A 22 -3.75 0.30 -6.55
C GLY A 22 -3.21 -0.52 -7.73
N GLN A 23 -2.97 0.14 -8.87
CA GLN A 23 -2.36 -0.49 -10.05
C GLN A 23 -0.92 -0.94 -9.82
N ALA A 24 -0.12 -0.13 -9.11
CA ALA A 24 1.25 -0.48 -8.76
C ALA A 24 1.31 -1.72 -7.85
N ILE A 25 0.40 -1.83 -6.87
CA ILE A 25 0.27 -3.00 -5.99
C ILE A 25 -0.08 -4.26 -6.80
N GLU A 26 -1.03 -4.17 -7.73
CA GLU A 26 -1.43 -5.30 -8.58
C GLU A 26 -0.25 -5.82 -9.40
N ARG A 27 0.49 -4.90 -10.03
CA ARG A 27 1.66 -5.19 -10.88
C ARG A 27 2.93 -5.56 -10.10
N ASN A 28 2.90 -5.52 -8.77
CA ASN A 28 4.08 -5.65 -7.91
C ASN A 28 5.17 -4.60 -8.21
N ASP A 29 4.79 -3.41 -8.68
CA ASP A 29 5.70 -2.29 -8.90
C ASP A 29 5.90 -1.49 -7.61
N TRP A 30 6.81 -1.97 -6.75
CA TRP A 30 7.07 -1.35 -5.45
C TRP A 30 7.77 0.01 -5.56
N ARG A 31 8.49 0.25 -6.66
CA ARG A 31 9.14 1.53 -6.91
C ARG A 31 8.09 2.56 -7.29
N GLY A 32 7.18 2.22 -8.22
CA GLY A 32 6.04 3.05 -8.56
C GLY A 32 5.15 3.33 -7.35
N LEU A 33 4.87 2.32 -6.52
CA LEU A 33 4.11 2.51 -5.27
C LEU A 33 4.77 3.54 -4.33
N ALA A 34 6.09 3.44 -4.11
CA ALA A 34 6.82 4.37 -3.25
C ALA A 34 6.81 5.81 -3.81
N GLU A 35 6.87 5.96 -5.13
CA GLU A 35 6.76 7.26 -5.79
C GLU A 35 5.37 7.89 -5.58
N GLN A 36 4.30 7.11 -5.78
CA GLN A 36 2.94 7.60 -5.54
C GLN A 36 2.70 7.97 -4.07
N GLN A 37 3.21 7.17 -3.13
CA GLN A 37 3.14 7.50 -1.70
C GLN A 37 3.88 8.80 -1.36
N ARG A 38 5.03 9.05 -1.99
CA ARG A 38 5.76 10.32 -1.83
C ARG A 38 4.94 11.50 -2.36
N LEU A 39 4.27 11.34 -3.51
CA LEU A 39 3.42 12.37 -4.08
C LEU A 39 2.20 12.63 -3.19
N LYS A 40 1.55 11.59 -2.65
CA LYS A 40 0.48 11.75 -1.66
C LYS A 40 0.92 12.48 -0.40
N ALA A 41 2.11 12.18 0.12
CA ALA A 41 2.62 12.86 1.31
C ALA A 41 2.80 14.38 1.06
N LYS A 42 3.21 14.79 -0.15
CA LYS A 42 3.27 16.21 -0.54
C LYS A 42 1.87 16.81 -0.66
N LEU A 43 0.96 16.10 -1.35
CA LEU A 43 -0.42 16.53 -1.54
C LEU A 43 -1.15 16.70 -0.20
N GLN A 44 -0.86 15.85 0.79
CA GLN A 44 -1.42 15.97 2.14
C GLN A 44 -1.05 17.31 2.78
N GLN A 45 0.20 17.74 2.63
CA GLN A 45 0.65 19.03 3.17
C GLN A 45 -0.06 20.20 2.49
N GLU A 46 -0.28 20.11 1.17
CA GLU A 46 -1.02 21.11 0.40
C GLU A 46 -2.49 21.17 0.83
N MET A 47 -3.13 20.01 1.02
CA MET A 47 -4.49 19.91 1.55
C MET A 47 -4.59 20.52 2.95
N THR A 48 -3.68 20.20 3.87
CA THR A 48 -3.69 20.80 5.22
C THR A 48 -3.60 22.32 5.16
N ARG A 49 -2.79 22.88 4.26
CA ARG A 49 -2.68 24.33 4.05
C ARG A 49 -3.94 24.93 3.43
N ALA A 50 -4.59 24.25 2.49
CA ALA A 50 -5.83 24.69 1.88
C ALA A 50 -6.98 24.70 2.91
N TRP A 51 -7.11 23.64 3.70
CA TRP A 51 -8.07 23.56 4.81
C TRP A 51 -7.85 24.64 5.87
N GLY A 52 -6.58 24.95 6.22
CA GLY A 52 -6.26 26.03 7.15
C GLY A 52 -6.68 27.41 6.64
N ARG A 53 -6.61 27.65 5.32
CA ARG A 53 -7.07 28.91 4.69
C ARG A 53 -8.60 29.01 4.65
N LEU A 54 -9.29 27.90 4.40
CA LEU A 54 -10.75 27.83 4.42
C LEU A 54 -11.29 28.15 5.82
N GLY A 55 -10.79 27.46 6.86
CA GLY A 55 -11.23 27.67 8.25
C GLY A 55 -10.93 29.07 8.82
N ALA A 56 -10.00 29.82 8.21
CA ALA A 56 -9.74 31.21 8.56
C ALA A 56 -10.69 32.21 7.85
N SER A 57 -11.27 31.82 6.71
CA SER A 57 -12.16 32.65 5.89
C SER A 57 -13.65 32.45 6.22
N ASP A 58 -14.03 31.29 6.77
CA ASP A 58 -15.42 30.83 6.94
C ASP A 58 -16.16 31.39 8.17
N ARG A 59 -15.63 32.42 8.85
CA ARG A 59 -16.33 33.05 9.98
C ARG A 59 -17.45 34.00 9.57
N SER A 60 -17.72 34.19 8.28
CA SER A 60 -18.61 35.25 7.80
C SER A 60 -19.91 34.79 7.13
N ASP A 61 -20.03 33.59 6.54
CA ASP A 61 -21.19 33.23 5.71
C ASP A 61 -21.70 31.81 6.01
N ALA A 62 -22.70 31.70 6.88
CA ALA A 62 -23.23 30.42 7.39
C ALA A 62 -24.30 29.76 6.50
N GLU A 63 -24.84 30.44 5.47
CA GLU A 63 -26.04 29.96 4.75
C GLU A 63 -25.74 29.16 3.45
N GLY A 64 -24.49 29.10 2.99
CA GLY A 64 -24.09 28.35 1.78
C GLY A 64 -23.42 26.99 2.01
N LEU A 65 -23.17 26.60 3.27
CA LEU A 65 -22.29 25.46 3.59
C LEU A 65 -22.87 24.07 3.30
N ASP A 66 -24.20 23.90 3.33
CA ASP A 66 -24.83 22.59 3.56
C ASP A 66 -24.91 21.68 2.30
N GLU A 67 -25.00 22.27 1.10
CA GLU A 67 -24.99 21.50 -0.15
C GLU A 67 -23.55 21.17 -0.60
N HIS A 68 -22.61 22.03 -0.21
CA HIS A 68 -21.20 21.97 -0.61
C HIS A 68 -20.39 20.99 0.25
N THR A 69 -20.69 20.91 1.54
CA THR A 69 -20.14 19.88 2.45
C THR A 69 -20.52 18.47 2.02
N ARG A 70 -21.75 18.23 1.56
CA ARG A 70 -22.18 16.91 1.06
C ARG A 70 -21.39 16.44 -0.16
N GLY A 71 -21.02 17.35 -1.07
CA GLY A 71 -20.18 17.05 -2.22
C GLY A 71 -18.77 16.62 -1.83
N LEU A 72 -18.18 17.32 -0.86
CA LEU A 72 -16.87 16.97 -0.29
C LEU A 72 -16.90 15.65 0.47
N GLU A 73 -17.96 15.38 1.24
CA GLU A 73 -18.16 14.12 1.95
C GLU A 73 -18.24 12.92 0.99
N GLY A 74 -18.95 13.07 -0.13
CA GLY A 74 -19.04 12.04 -1.16
C GLY A 74 -17.68 11.68 -1.77
N ILE A 75 -16.86 12.68 -2.09
CA ILE A 75 -15.51 12.47 -2.64
C ILE A 75 -14.58 11.87 -1.57
N ALA A 76 -14.65 12.36 -0.33
CA ALA A 76 -13.87 11.83 0.78
C ALA A 76 -14.20 10.35 1.06
N ALA A 77 -15.49 9.98 1.03
CA ALA A 77 -15.92 8.59 1.20
C ALA A 77 -15.38 7.68 0.10
N GLN A 78 -15.38 8.13 -1.16
CA GLN A 78 -14.79 7.38 -2.28
C GLN A 78 -13.28 7.17 -2.08
N VAL A 79 -12.56 8.22 -1.68
CA VAL A 79 -11.12 8.12 -1.40
C VAL A 79 -10.85 7.14 -0.27
N LEU A 80 -11.58 7.22 0.84
CA LEU A 80 -11.45 6.29 1.97
C LEU A 80 -11.72 4.84 1.56
N GLY A 81 -12.72 4.62 0.70
CA GLY A 81 -13.00 3.31 0.12
C GLY A 81 -11.82 2.77 -0.69
N LEU A 82 -11.23 3.59 -1.55
CA LEU A 82 -10.05 3.21 -2.34
C LEU A 82 -8.83 2.90 -1.47
N GLU A 83 -8.59 3.70 -0.42
CA GLU A 83 -7.51 3.45 0.55
C GLU A 83 -7.70 2.11 1.28
N ALA A 84 -8.94 1.79 1.68
CA ALA A 84 -9.27 0.51 2.30
C ALA A 84 -9.03 -0.66 1.34
N CYS A 85 -9.42 -0.53 0.07
CA CYS A 85 -9.14 -1.52 -0.97
C CYS A 85 -7.63 -1.74 -1.15
N ASN A 86 -6.84 -0.66 -1.27
CA ASN A 86 -5.39 -0.77 -1.43
C ASN A 86 -4.72 -1.43 -0.22
N ARG A 87 -5.17 -1.12 1.00
CA ARG A 87 -4.70 -1.78 2.23
C ARG A 87 -4.96 -3.28 2.21
N ASN A 88 -6.14 -3.70 1.76
CA ASN A 88 -6.49 -5.12 1.63
C ASN A 88 -5.62 -5.81 0.57
N ARG A 89 -5.36 -5.15 -0.57
CA ARG A 89 -4.46 -5.68 -1.61
C ARG A 89 -3.03 -5.86 -1.09
N LEU A 90 -2.49 -4.87 -0.37
CA LEU A 90 -1.18 -4.97 0.27
C LEU A 90 -1.12 -6.12 1.28
N ARG A 91 -2.16 -6.28 2.11
CA ARG A 91 -2.26 -7.39 3.06
C ARG A 91 -2.25 -8.74 2.35
N ALA A 92 -3.02 -8.88 1.27
CA ALA A 92 -3.05 -10.10 0.47
C ALA A 92 -1.68 -10.43 -0.14
N LYS A 93 -1.02 -9.44 -0.75
CA LYS A 93 0.34 -9.60 -1.31
C LYS A 93 1.36 -10.00 -0.25
N ARG A 94 1.26 -9.44 0.96
CA ARG A 94 2.14 -9.80 2.09
C ARG A 94 1.94 -11.25 2.52
N LEU A 95 0.68 -11.69 2.66
CA LEU A 95 0.35 -13.06 3.01
C LEU A 95 0.86 -14.06 1.96
N GLU A 96 0.66 -13.75 0.67
CA GLU A 96 1.15 -14.58 -0.43
C GLU A 96 2.68 -14.73 -0.39
N ARG A 97 3.40 -13.62 -0.18
CA ARG A 97 4.86 -13.63 -0.07
C ARG A 97 5.34 -14.41 1.15
N GLN A 98 4.68 -14.25 2.29
CA GLN A 98 5.03 -15.00 3.50
C GLN A 98 4.88 -16.50 3.28
N ALA A 99 3.76 -16.94 2.71
CA ALA A 99 3.54 -18.36 2.40
C ALA A 99 4.61 -18.93 1.45
N LYS A 100 5.06 -18.15 0.45
CA LYS A 100 6.16 -18.54 -0.44
C LYS A 100 7.49 -18.67 0.31
N LEU A 101 7.81 -17.74 1.20
CA LEU A 101 9.02 -17.80 2.03
C LEU A 101 9.02 -19.02 2.95
N ASP A 102 7.89 -19.32 3.59
CA ASP A 102 7.76 -20.48 4.48
C ASP A 102 7.94 -21.80 3.70
N CYS A 103 7.39 -21.86 2.47
CA CYS A 103 7.58 -22.99 1.56
C CYS A 103 9.06 -23.16 1.14
N LEU A 104 9.73 -22.06 0.79
CA LEU A 104 11.16 -22.07 0.43
C LEU A 104 12.03 -22.53 1.61
N HIS A 105 11.80 -22.00 2.81
CA HIS A 105 12.52 -22.45 4.02
C HIS A 105 12.34 -23.95 4.27
N THR A 106 11.12 -24.45 4.14
CA THR A 106 10.83 -25.88 4.29
C THR A 106 11.58 -26.71 3.24
N THR A 107 11.63 -26.22 2.00
CA THR A 107 12.32 -26.90 0.89
C THR A 107 13.83 -26.92 1.09
N ILE A 108 14.42 -25.79 1.49
CA ILE A 108 15.86 -25.69 1.81
C ILE A 108 16.22 -26.67 2.92
N ARG A 109 15.43 -26.71 4.01
CA ARG A 109 15.66 -27.66 5.10
C ARG A 109 15.63 -29.12 4.63
N ARG A 110 14.65 -29.49 3.80
CA ARG A 110 14.58 -30.83 3.21
C ARG A 110 15.78 -31.15 2.32
N LEU A 111 16.25 -30.19 1.53
CA LEU A 111 17.44 -30.35 0.70
C LEU A 111 18.70 -30.53 1.55
N GLU A 112 18.84 -29.80 2.65
CA GLU A 112 19.93 -29.99 3.60
C GLU A 112 19.88 -31.37 4.27
N ASP A 113 18.70 -31.82 4.70
CA ASP A 113 18.51 -33.14 5.30
C ASP A 113 18.85 -34.25 4.29
N LEU A 114 18.42 -34.13 3.04
CA LEU A 114 18.80 -35.03 1.94
C LEU A 114 20.33 -35.00 1.70
N ARG A 115 20.93 -33.81 1.64
CA ARG A 115 22.38 -33.66 1.47
C ARG A 115 23.14 -34.32 2.61
N ARG A 116 22.67 -34.25 3.86
CA ARG A 116 23.28 -34.95 5.00
C ARG A 116 23.12 -36.47 4.88
N ALA A 117 21.92 -36.93 4.56
CA ALA A 117 21.62 -38.36 4.44
C ALA A 117 22.41 -39.05 3.32
N TYR A 118 22.52 -38.40 2.15
CA TYR A 118 23.16 -38.97 0.97
C TYR A 118 24.63 -38.54 0.80
N GLY A 119 25.03 -37.39 1.34
CA GLY A 119 26.42 -36.90 1.28
C GLY A 119 27.36 -37.46 2.37
N SER A 120 26.81 -38.06 3.43
CA SER A 120 27.62 -38.72 4.48
C SER A 120 27.99 -40.18 4.16
N ARG A 121 27.63 -40.68 2.98
CA ARG A 121 27.95 -42.05 2.50
C ARG A 121 29.43 -42.24 2.08
N GLY A 122 30.33 -41.46 2.67
CA GLY A 122 31.75 -41.43 2.36
C GLY A 122 32.65 -42.02 3.46
N THR A 123 32.19 -42.97 4.27
CA THR A 123 33.06 -43.87 5.07
C THR A 123 32.24 -45.07 5.57
N GLN A 124 31.64 -45.84 4.65
CA GLN A 124 31.15 -47.16 5.02
C GLN A 124 32.33 -48.12 4.91
N HIS A 125 33.12 -48.21 6.00
CA HIS A 125 34.13 -49.26 6.17
C HIS A 125 33.40 -50.60 6.22
N TRP A 126 33.24 -51.22 5.06
CA TRP A 126 32.92 -52.64 4.95
C TRP A 126 34.15 -53.41 5.44
N GLN A 127 34.20 -53.70 6.75
CA GLN A 127 35.10 -54.70 7.27
C GLN A 127 34.55 -56.07 6.86
N SER A 128 35.02 -56.55 5.71
CA SER A 128 34.86 -57.94 5.30
C SER A 128 35.60 -58.82 6.30
N TYR A 129 34.86 -59.62 7.08
CA TYR A 129 35.42 -60.76 7.80
C TYR A 129 35.69 -61.86 6.76
N SER A 130 36.96 -62.12 6.49
CA SER A 130 37.47 -63.32 5.82
C SER A 130 38.30 -64.10 6.84
#